data_AF-A0A6S6SLQ2-F1
#
_entry.id   AF-A0A6S6SLQ2-F1
#
_cell.length_a   1.000
_cell.length_b   1.000
_cell.length_c   1.000
_cell.angle_alpha   90.00
_cell.angle_beta   90.00
_cell.angle_gamma   90.00
#
_symmetry.space_group_name_H-M   'P 1'
#
loop_
_entity.id
_entity.type
_entity.pdbx_description
1 polymer ?
#
loop_
_entity_poly.entity_id
_entity_poly.type
_entity_poly.pdbx_seq_one_letter_code
_entity_poly.pdbx_strand_id
1 'polypeptide(L)'
;MPIYEYDEGKRIRVAVSVGGKLRQKYYHPKTPTALEQDRMAAKKLESEWKFEANMIASQKNRERSEKRRNSAYVTGVGGIKMKFLVNTKHRHKRGDLSGKKRKISYYTPAFVVSGSQDNKLFCRHFNIKTQGFNMAWFNAVNYLCKVKGISNNDQFLRKKPPVEQFQVIMEWQRAQGHNIPEHRLPDEILDVDHKKSILVDHALQANSH
;
A
#
# COMPACT_ATOMS: atom_id res chain seq x y z
N MET A 1 -27.94 -20.38 8.10
CA MET A 1 -26.74 -20.79 7.32
C MET A 1 -27.17 -22.03 6.54
N PRO A 2 -26.81 -22.22 5.25
CA PRO A 2 -27.69 -22.96 4.38
C PRO A 2 -27.42 -24.47 4.49
N ILE A 3 -28.01 -25.04 5.53
CA ILE A 3 -28.81 -26.23 5.35
C ILE A 3 -29.86 -25.85 4.31
N TYR A 4 -29.64 -26.25 3.07
CA TYR A 4 -30.73 -26.24 2.10
C TYR A 4 -31.51 -27.52 2.39
N GLU A 5 -32.76 -27.38 2.81
CA GLU A 5 -33.73 -28.46 2.67
C GLU A 5 -34.25 -28.37 1.24
N TYR A 6 -34.14 -29.45 0.48
CA TYR A 6 -34.67 -29.55 -0.89
C TYR A 6 -35.37 -30.89 -1.03
N ASP A 7 -36.33 -30.96 -1.96
CA ASP A 7 -37.42 -31.97 -1.94
C ASP A 7 -38.23 -31.94 -0.63
N GLU A 8 -38.88 -30.81 -0.31
CA GLU A 8 -39.89 -30.74 0.77
C GLU A 8 -39.39 -31.17 2.17
N GLY A 9 -38.11 -30.95 2.49
CA GLY A 9 -37.54 -31.37 3.78
C GLY A 9 -37.07 -32.83 3.85
N LYS A 10 -37.08 -33.56 2.72
CA LYS A 10 -36.64 -34.97 2.65
C LYS A 10 -35.13 -35.12 2.43
N ARG A 11 -34.42 -34.09 1.97
CA ARG A 11 -32.97 -34.11 1.74
C ARG A 11 -32.29 -32.88 2.32
N ILE A 12 -31.06 -33.07 2.80
CA ILE A 12 -30.29 -32.04 3.51
C ILE A 12 -28.94 -31.84 2.81
N ARG A 13 -28.61 -30.60 2.39
CA ARG A 13 -27.26 -30.23 1.89
C ARG A 13 -26.60 -29.35 2.89
N VAL A 14 -25.34 -29.66 3.17
CA VAL A 14 -24.41 -28.73 3.80
C VAL A 14 -23.45 -28.26 2.72
N ALA A 15 -23.33 -26.95 2.53
CA ALA A 15 -22.39 -26.35 1.58
C ALA A 15 -21.66 -25.17 2.22
N VAL A 16 -20.32 -25.26 2.30
CA VAL A 16 -19.47 -24.22 2.90
C VAL A 16 -18.22 -24.03 2.04
N SER A 17 -17.87 -22.77 1.76
CA SER A 17 -16.62 -22.44 1.08
C SER A 17 -15.49 -22.36 2.11
N VAL A 18 -14.52 -23.26 2.01
CA VAL A 18 -13.37 -23.36 2.93
C VAL A 18 -12.09 -23.17 2.12
N GLY A 19 -11.36 -22.09 2.40
CA GLY A 19 -10.07 -21.83 1.75
C GLY A 19 -10.12 -21.62 0.23
N GLY A 20 -11.30 -21.33 -0.35
CA GLY A 20 -11.51 -21.19 -1.80
C GLY A 20 -11.97 -22.47 -2.49
N LYS A 21 -12.15 -23.57 -1.76
CA LYS A 21 -12.79 -24.80 -2.26
C LYS A 21 -14.19 -24.93 -1.66
N LEU A 22 -15.16 -25.24 -2.50
CA LEU A 22 -16.54 -25.47 -2.06
C LEU A 22 -16.67 -26.91 -1.53
N ARG A 23 -16.85 -27.07 -0.21
CA ARG A 23 -17.15 -28.35 0.41
C ARG A 23 -18.65 -28.56 0.46
N GLN A 24 -19.11 -29.73 0.03
CA GLN A 24 -20.53 -30.08 0.01
C GLN A 24 -20.74 -31.50 0.52
N LYS A 25 -21.82 -31.71 1.28
CA LYS A 25 -22.28 -33.05 1.68
C LYS A 25 -23.79 -33.12 1.60
N TYR A 26 -24.27 -34.25 1.11
CA TYR A 26 -25.69 -34.56 0.94
C TYR A 26 -26.07 -35.66 1.94
N TYR A 27 -27.23 -35.49 2.56
CA TYR A 27 -27.86 -36.53 3.39
C TYR A 27 -29.18 -36.94 2.75
N HIS A 28 -29.45 -38.24 2.78
CA HIS A 28 -30.61 -38.87 2.16
C HIS A 28 -31.33 -39.75 3.19
N PRO A 29 -31.98 -39.14 4.19
CA PRO A 29 -32.68 -39.87 5.23
C PRO A 29 -33.87 -40.63 4.63
N LYS A 30 -33.96 -41.92 4.92
CA LYS A 30 -35.04 -42.80 4.45
C LYS A 30 -36.22 -42.88 5.43
N THR A 31 -36.01 -42.48 6.68
CA THR A 31 -37.01 -42.52 7.75
C THR A 31 -37.03 -41.20 8.53
N PRO A 32 -38.15 -40.86 9.20
CA PRO A 32 -38.25 -39.62 10.00
C PRO A 32 -37.23 -39.55 11.14
N THR A 33 -36.92 -40.68 11.80
CA THR A 33 -35.87 -40.76 12.83
C THR A 33 -34.47 -40.53 12.26
N ALA A 34 -34.19 -41.04 11.06
CA ALA A 34 -32.93 -40.77 10.37
C ALA A 34 -32.81 -39.29 9.93
N LEU A 35 -33.93 -38.64 9.60
CA LEU A 35 -33.96 -37.22 9.24
C LEU A 35 -33.48 -36.33 10.39
N GLU A 36 -33.92 -36.59 11.63
CA GLU A 36 -33.47 -35.81 12.79
C GLU A 36 -31.99 -36.05 13.11
N GLN A 37 -31.52 -37.30 13.02
CA GLN A 37 -30.11 -37.64 13.20
C GLN A 37 -29.23 -36.96 12.14
N ASP A 38 -29.65 -37.00 10.88
CA ASP A 38 -28.94 -36.35 9.76
C ASP A 38 -28.97 -34.83 9.89
N ARG A 39 -30.06 -34.22 10.41
CA ARG A 39 -30.12 -32.78 10.73
C ARG A 39 -29.11 -32.40 11.80
N MET A 40 -29.00 -33.19 12.87
CA MET A 40 -28.00 -32.95 13.91
C MET A 40 -26.57 -33.11 13.38
N ALA A 41 -26.31 -34.15 12.59
CA ALA A 41 -25.02 -34.38 11.95
C ALA A 41 -24.65 -33.26 10.96
N ALA A 42 -25.63 -32.77 10.19
CA ALA A 42 -25.46 -31.67 9.25
C ALA A 42 -25.12 -30.34 9.94
N LYS A 43 -25.82 -30.01 11.05
CA LYS A 43 -25.52 -28.83 11.87
C LYS A 43 -24.11 -28.89 12.46
N LYS A 44 -23.70 -30.07 12.96
CA LYS A 44 -22.35 -30.28 13.49
C LYS A 44 -21.30 -30.06 12.41
N LEU A 45 -21.47 -30.70 11.25
CA LEU A 45 -20.57 -30.56 10.11
C LEU A 45 -20.47 -29.11 9.60
N GLU A 46 -21.61 -28.41 9.54
CA GLU A 46 -21.66 -27.01 9.18
C GLU A 46 -20.83 -26.15 10.13
N SER A 47 -20.97 -26.37 11.45
CA SER A 47 -20.20 -25.65 12.47
C SER A 47 -18.70 -25.90 12.38
N GLU A 48 -18.29 -27.15 12.11
CA GLU A 48 -16.89 -27.54 11.93
C GLU A 48 -16.28 -26.84 10.71
N TRP A 49 -16.96 -26.89 9.56
CA TRP A 49 -16.48 -26.25 8.33
C TRP A 49 -16.46 -24.72 8.43
N LYS A 50 -17.41 -24.12 9.16
CA LYS A 50 -17.41 -22.69 9.49
C LYS A 50 -16.21 -22.31 10.33
N PHE A 51 -15.94 -23.09 11.37
CA PHE A 51 -14.83 -22.84 12.26
C PHE A 51 -13.50 -22.91 11.51
N GLU A 52 -13.32 -23.92 10.65
CA GLU A 52 -12.15 -24.04 9.78
C GLU A 52 -12.03 -22.86 8.79
N ALA A 53 -13.13 -22.46 8.15
CA ALA A 53 -13.14 -21.30 7.26
C ALA A 53 -12.71 -20.02 8.00
N ASN A 54 -13.20 -19.80 9.21
CA ASN A 54 -12.84 -18.66 10.05
C ASN A 54 -11.38 -18.71 10.49
N MET A 55 -10.86 -19.89 10.86
CA MET A 55 -9.46 -20.09 11.21
C MET A 55 -8.52 -19.78 10.04
N ILE A 56 -8.84 -20.29 8.83
CA ILE A 56 -8.06 -20.01 7.62
C ILE A 56 -8.13 -18.52 7.26
N ALA A 57 -9.31 -17.88 7.37
CA ALA A 57 -9.45 -16.45 7.14
C ALA A 57 -8.62 -15.62 8.14
N SER A 58 -8.61 -16.03 9.41
CA SER A 58 -7.81 -15.42 10.48
C SER A 58 -6.31 -15.57 10.22
N GLN A 59 -5.84 -16.77 9.88
CA GLN A 59 -4.44 -17.02 9.51
C GLN A 59 -4.04 -16.20 8.28
N LYS A 60 -4.85 -16.17 7.22
CA LYS A 60 -4.59 -15.34 6.04
C LYS A 60 -4.54 -13.85 6.38
N ASN A 61 -5.40 -13.37 7.28
CA ASN A 61 -5.38 -11.98 7.73
C ASN A 61 -4.13 -11.66 8.54
N ARG A 62 -3.72 -12.59 9.42
CA ARG A 62 -2.48 -12.49 10.18
C ARG A 62 -1.24 -12.50 9.27
N GLU A 63 -1.15 -13.45 8.35
CA GLU A 63 -0.08 -13.50 7.33
C GLU A 63 -0.05 -12.26 6.45
N ARG A 64 -1.22 -11.71 6.09
CA ARG A 64 -1.31 -10.45 5.31
C ARG A 64 -0.83 -9.25 6.14
N SER A 65 -1.04 -9.27 7.45
CA SER A 65 -0.53 -8.25 8.38
C SER A 65 0.98 -8.39 8.60
N GLU A 66 1.48 -9.63 8.72
CA GLU A 66 2.89 -9.95 8.98
C GLU A 66 3.77 -9.84 7.73
N LYS A 67 3.25 -10.14 6.53
CA LYS A 67 3.87 -9.78 5.26
C LYS A 67 3.88 -8.27 5.13
N ARG A 68 4.92 -7.66 5.69
CA ARG A 68 5.32 -6.27 5.47
C ARG A 68 5.24 -5.95 3.98
N ARG A 69 4.12 -5.36 3.55
CA ARG A 69 4.02 -4.59 2.30
C ARG A 69 4.83 -3.30 2.46
N ASN A 70 6.07 -3.38 2.92
CA ASN A 70 6.98 -2.26 3.02
C ASN A 70 7.48 -1.94 1.61
N SER A 71 6.57 -1.55 0.71
CA SER A 71 7.02 -0.79 -0.45
C SER A 71 7.75 0.43 0.12
N ALA A 72 8.95 0.74 -0.36
CA ALA A 72 9.75 1.88 0.12
C ALA A 72 8.95 3.21 0.19
N TYR A 73 7.83 3.26 -0.53
CA TYR A 73 6.91 4.38 -0.69
C TYR A 73 5.83 4.52 0.41
N VAL A 74 5.74 3.63 1.40
CA VAL A 74 4.66 3.66 2.42
C VAL A 74 4.87 4.82 3.40
N THR A 75 3.80 5.57 3.67
CA THR A 75 3.77 6.70 4.61
C THR A 75 3.00 6.40 5.91
N GLY A 76 2.45 5.19 6.06
CA GLY A 76 1.53 4.85 7.15
C GLY A 76 0.09 5.40 6.96
N VAL A 77 -0.14 6.24 5.95
CA VAL A 77 -1.47 6.74 5.56
C VAL A 77 -1.93 6.09 4.26
N GLY A 78 -3.04 5.33 4.33
CA GLY A 78 -3.60 4.65 3.18
C GLY A 78 -4.01 5.61 2.06
N GLY A 79 -3.39 5.47 0.90
CA GLY A 79 -3.64 6.32 -0.27
C GLY A 79 -2.60 7.42 -0.49
N ILE A 80 -1.66 7.65 0.45
CA ILE A 80 -0.54 8.59 0.27
C ILE A 80 0.76 7.81 0.16
N LYS A 81 1.54 8.07 -0.89
CA LYS A 81 2.83 7.43 -1.15
C LYS A 81 3.93 8.49 -1.29
N MET A 82 5.10 8.25 -0.73
CA MET A 82 6.31 9.04 -1.05
C MET A 82 6.99 8.45 -2.27
N LYS A 83 7.31 9.25 -3.30
CA LYS A 83 7.97 8.76 -4.52
C LYS A 83 8.81 9.85 -5.18
N PHE A 84 9.78 9.45 -5.99
CA PHE A 84 10.25 10.30 -7.08
C PHE A 84 9.34 10.12 -8.29
N LEU A 85 8.67 11.19 -8.70
CA LEU A 85 7.95 11.26 -9.97
C LEU A 85 8.96 11.35 -11.11
N VAL A 86 8.80 10.48 -12.11
CA VAL A 86 9.67 10.42 -13.28
C VAL A 86 8.99 11.09 -14.45
N ASN A 87 9.49 12.26 -14.85
CA ASN A 87 9.06 12.94 -16.05
C ASN A 87 10.08 12.70 -17.15
N THR A 88 9.71 11.94 -18.18
CA THR A 88 10.58 11.68 -19.32
C THR A 88 10.29 12.69 -20.43
N LYS A 89 11.32 13.35 -20.95
CA LYS A 89 11.24 14.19 -22.16
C LYS A 89 12.20 13.66 -23.23
N HIS A 90 11.74 13.68 -24.48
CA HIS A 90 12.59 13.40 -25.64
C HIS A 90 13.07 14.70 -26.23
N ARG A 91 14.38 14.94 -26.24
CA ARG A 91 14.98 16.16 -26.81
C ARG A 91 15.92 15.79 -27.93
N HIS A 92 15.93 16.59 -28.99
CA HIS A 92 17.00 16.55 -29.96
C HIS A 92 18.30 16.93 -29.27
N LYS A 93 19.37 16.17 -29.54
CA LYS A 93 20.71 16.55 -29.12
C LYS A 93 21.08 17.80 -29.93
N ARG A 94 21.48 18.89 -29.26
CA ARG A 94 21.98 20.09 -29.95
C ARG A 94 23.14 19.68 -30.87
N GLY A 95 23.05 20.06 -32.15
CA GLY A 95 24.06 19.76 -33.17
C GLY A 95 24.01 18.35 -33.78
N ASP A 96 22.98 17.54 -33.48
CA ASP A 96 22.85 16.19 -34.05
C ASP A 96 21.93 16.19 -35.27
N LEU A 97 22.53 16.09 -36.46
CA LEU A 97 21.84 16.04 -37.76
C LEU A 97 21.16 14.68 -38.01
N SER A 98 21.44 13.65 -37.21
CA SER A 98 20.89 12.30 -37.38
C SER A 98 19.40 12.18 -36.99
N GLY A 99 18.80 13.24 -36.45
CA GLY A 99 17.41 13.26 -35.99
C GLY A 99 17.13 12.44 -34.72
N LYS A 100 18.12 11.71 -34.17
CA LYS A 100 17.92 10.86 -32.98
C LYS A 100 17.66 11.70 -31.72
N LYS A 101 16.51 11.47 -31.10
CA LYS A 101 16.10 12.12 -29.84
C LYS A 101 16.70 11.39 -28.64
N ARG A 102 17.37 12.13 -27.74
CA ARG A 102 17.82 11.62 -26.45
C ARG A 102 16.68 11.63 -25.44
N LYS A 103 16.56 10.54 -24.68
CA LYS A 103 15.62 10.42 -23.56
C LYS A 103 16.25 11.05 -22.31
N ILE A 104 15.61 12.07 -21.76
CA ILE A 104 16.03 12.74 -20.53
C ILE A 104 14.95 12.52 -19.47
N SER A 105 15.32 11.90 -18.36
CA SER A 105 14.43 11.63 -17.22
C SER A 105 14.67 12.64 -16.11
N TYR A 106 13.61 13.29 -15.64
CA TYR A 106 13.63 14.21 -14.51
C TYR A 106 12.94 13.57 -13.32
N TYR A 107 13.62 13.55 -12.18
CA TYR A 107 13.11 12.99 -10.93
C TYR A 107 12.69 14.12 -9.99
N THR A 108 11.48 14.03 -9.45
CA THR A 108 10.92 15.05 -8.55
C THR A 108 10.38 14.38 -7.29
N PRO A 109 10.91 14.67 -6.10
CA PRO A 109 10.38 14.11 -4.86
C PRO A 109 8.98 14.67 -4.60
N ALA A 110 8.02 13.80 -4.31
CA ALA A 110 6.64 14.18 -4.12
C ALA A 110 5.88 13.23 -3.19
N PHE A 111 4.82 13.75 -2.58
CA PHE A 111 3.73 12.95 -2.05
C PHE A 111 2.69 12.72 -3.15
N VAL A 112 2.38 11.45 -3.40
CA VAL A 112 1.40 11.00 -4.39
C VAL A 112 0.17 10.50 -3.66
N VAL A 113 -0.95 11.20 -3.83
CA VAL A 113 -2.24 10.82 -3.27
C VAL A 113 -3.06 10.14 -4.34
N SER A 114 -3.42 8.88 -4.16
CA SER A 114 -4.15 8.08 -5.14
C SER A 114 -5.19 7.18 -4.47
N GLY A 115 -6.34 7.02 -5.11
CA GLY A 115 -7.41 6.14 -4.62
C GLY A 115 -8.59 6.06 -5.58
N SER A 116 -9.68 5.48 -5.08
CA SER A 116 -10.98 5.44 -5.74
C SER A 116 -12.04 5.94 -4.76
N GLN A 117 -13.00 6.70 -5.28
CA GLN A 117 -14.20 7.11 -4.56
C GLN A 117 -15.35 7.16 -5.56
N ASP A 118 -16.50 6.58 -5.20
CA ASP A 118 -17.69 6.52 -6.06
C ASP A 118 -17.38 5.98 -7.46
N ASN A 119 -16.56 4.93 -7.54
CA ASN A 119 -16.02 4.32 -8.77
C ASN A 119 -15.20 5.26 -9.67
N LYS A 120 -14.83 6.46 -9.21
CA LYS A 120 -13.92 7.37 -9.89
C LYS A 120 -12.54 7.29 -9.27
N LEU A 121 -11.55 7.03 -10.12
CA LEU A 121 -10.15 7.06 -9.74
C LEU A 121 -9.69 8.52 -9.59
N PHE A 122 -8.89 8.78 -8.55
CA PHE A 122 -8.24 10.07 -8.37
C PHE A 122 -6.75 9.89 -8.13
N CYS A 123 -5.97 10.84 -8.64
CA CYS A 123 -4.54 10.92 -8.42
C CYS A 123 -4.11 12.40 -8.36
N ARG A 124 -3.34 12.77 -7.33
CA ARG A 124 -2.79 14.12 -7.17
C ARG A 124 -1.37 14.04 -6.63
N HIS A 125 -0.52 14.95 -7.08
CA HIS A 125 0.88 15.02 -6.71
C HIS A 125 1.18 16.33 -5.98
N PHE A 126 1.94 16.25 -4.89
CA PHE A 126 2.39 17.39 -4.10
C PHE A 126 3.92 17.42 -4.13
N ASN A 127 4.47 18.39 -4.85
CA ASN A 127 5.91 18.51 -5.10
C ASN A 127 6.63 19.08 -3.87
N ILE A 128 7.61 18.34 -3.36
CA ILE A 128 8.37 18.72 -2.17
C ILE A 128 9.36 19.83 -2.47
N LYS A 129 10.03 19.82 -3.63
CA LYS A 129 10.98 20.89 -4.02
C LYS A 129 10.28 22.25 -4.20
N THR A 130 8.97 22.27 -4.45
CA THR A 130 8.22 23.52 -4.64
C THR A 130 7.53 23.98 -3.36
N GLN A 131 7.02 23.06 -2.54
CA GLN A 131 6.22 23.40 -1.37
C GLN A 131 7.00 23.31 -0.04
N GLY A 132 8.13 22.60 -0.01
CA GLY A 132 8.76 22.11 1.20
C GLY A 132 8.08 20.84 1.72
N PHE A 133 8.82 20.00 2.43
CA PHE A 133 8.37 18.68 2.86
C PHE A 133 7.13 18.75 3.77
N ASN A 134 7.15 19.63 4.77
CA ASN A 134 6.05 19.76 5.73
C ASN A 134 4.75 20.25 5.08
N MET A 135 4.84 21.26 4.21
CA MET A 135 3.67 21.81 3.54
C MET A 135 3.12 20.83 2.49
N ALA A 136 4.00 20.14 1.75
CA ALA A 136 3.59 19.10 0.82
C ALA A 136 2.85 17.96 1.54
N TRP A 137 3.31 17.56 2.73
CA TRP A 137 2.62 16.56 3.56
C TRP A 137 1.25 17.04 4.02
N PHE A 138 1.17 18.25 4.57
CA PHE A 138 -0.08 18.86 5.03
C PHE A 138 -1.10 18.93 3.89
N ASN A 139 -0.69 19.41 2.71
CA ASN A 139 -1.54 19.50 1.54
C ASN A 139 -2.00 18.13 1.03
N ALA A 140 -1.12 17.12 1.06
CA ALA A 140 -1.46 15.76 0.68
C ALA A 140 -2.53 15.14 1.59
N VAL A 141 -2.38 15.31 2.90
CA VAL A 141 -3.34 14.83 3.91
C VAL A 141 -4.68 15.54 3.76
N ASN A 142 -4.67 16.87 3.64
CA ASN A 142 -5.89 17.65 3.48
C ASN A 142 -6.65 17.30 2.20
N TYR A 143 -5.92 17.11 1.10
CA TYR A 143 -6.52 16.68 -0.15
C TYR A 143 -7.18 15.30 -0.02
N LEU A 144 -6.51 14.33 0.61
CA LEU A 144 -7.09 13.00 0.85
C LEU A 144 -8.36 13.08 1.69
N CYS A 145 -8.34 13.85 2.78
CA CYS A 145 -9.49 14.02 3.67
C CYS A 145 -10.65 14.71 2.97
N LYS A 146 -10.37 15.76 2.18
CA LYS A 146 -11.36 16.47 1.36
C LYS A 146 -12.05 15.55 0.37
N VAL A 147 -11.28 14.75 -0.36
CA VAL A 147 -11.82 13.79 -1.33
C VAL A 147 -12.71 12.80 -0.58
N LYS A 148 -12.18 12.11 0.43
CA LYS A 148 -12.90 11.05 1.17
C LYS A 148 -13.97 11.54 2.16
N GLY A 149 -14.22 12.84 2.29
CA GLY A 149 -15.19 13.38 3.25
C GLY A 149 -14.81 13.14 4.72
N ILE A 150 -13.52 13.06 5.06
CA ILE A 150 -13.05 12.85 6.43
C ILE A 150 -12.88 14.21 7.11
N SER A 151 -13.57 14.43 8.22
CA SER A 151 -13.55 15.71 8.96
C SER A 151 -12.28 15.92 9.79
N ASN A 152 -11.75 14.86 10.41
CA ASN A 152 -10.56 14.95 11.27
C ASN A 152 -9.32 14.41 10.55
N ASN A 153 -8.35 15.31 10.32
CA ASN A 153 -7.08 15.03 9.66
C ASN A 153 -5.89 14.83 10.62
N ASP A 154 -6.03 15.13 11.92
CA ASP A 154 -4.93 15.12 12.90
C ASP A 154 -4.23 13.78 12.99
N GLN A 155 -5.02 12.70 12.99
CA GLN A 155 -4.50 11.33 13.03
C GLN A 155 -3.57 11.00 11.86
N PHE A 156 -3.78 11.64 10.70
CA PHE A 156 -2.96 11.44 9.52
C PHE A 156 -1.75 12.38 9.56
N LEU A 157 -1.92 13.63 9.98
CA LEU A 157 -0.83 14.59 10.12
C LEU A 157 0.26 14.06 11.07
N ARG A 158 -0.13 13.40 12.17
CA ARG A 158 0.80 12.76 13.13
C ARG A 158 1.60 11.61 12.54
N LYS A 159 1.12 10.97 11.46
CA LYS A 159 1.80 9.89 10.75
C LYS A 159 2.77 10.40 9.68
N LYS A 160 3.28 11.64 9.85
CA LYS A 160 4.25 12.21 8.92
C LYS A 160 5.48 11.31 8.83
N PRO A 161 5.85 10.85 7.63
CA PRO A 161 7.06 10.04 7.47
C PRO A 161 8.32 10.90 7.64
N PRO A 162 9.46 10.28 8.00
CA PRO A 162 10.76 10.95 8.03
C PRO A 162 11.19 11.37 6.61
N VAL A 163 11.93 12.48 6.50
CA VAL A 163 12.41 13.00 5.20
C VAL A 163 13.44 12.03 4.60
N GLU A 164 14.25 11.44 5.47
CA GLU A 164 15.31 10.47 5.20
C GLU A 164 14.80 9.23 4.44
N GLN A 165 13.49 8.95 4.51
CA GLN A 165 12.85 7.90 3.71
C GLN A 165 13.10 8.08 2.20
N PHE A 166 13.35 9.30 1.73
CA PHE A 166 13.73 9.54 0.33
C PHE A 166 15.08 8.94 -0.06
N GLN A 167 16.03 8.76 0.87
CA GLN A 167 17.28 8.06 0.59
C GLN A 167 17.02 6.57 0.32
N VAL A 168 16.22 5.92 1.19
CA VAL A 168 15.80 4.52 1.02
C VAL A 168 15.04 4.34 -0.30
N ILE A 169 14.13 5.27 -0.62
CA ILE A 169 13.40 5.24 -1.89
C ILE A 169 14.34 5.40 -3.08
N MET A 170 15.32 6.30 -2.99
CA MET A 170 16.30 6.54 -4.05
C MET A 170 17.13 5.29 -4.33
N GLU A 171 17.67 4.66 -3.29
CA GLU A 171 18.43 3.40 -3.40
C GLU A 171 17.59 2.29 -4.02
N TRP A 172 16.36 2.12 -3.54
CA TRP A 172 15.43 1.14 -4.08
C TRP A 172 15.16 1.38 -5.57
N GLN A 173 14.91 2.63 -5.98
CA GLN A 173 14.65 2.97 -7.38
C GLN A 173 15.91 2.84 -8.25
N ARG A 174 17.10 3.17 -7.73
CA ARG A 174 18.38 2.94 -8.40
C ARG A 174 18.60 1.46 -8.69
N ALA A 175 18.29 0.58 -7.73
CA ALA A 175 18.34 -0.87 -7.92
C ALA A 175 17.36 -1.36 -9.02
N GLN A 176 16.29 -0.62 -9.31
CA GLN A 176 15.36 -0.90 -10.43
C GLN A 176 15.80 -0.26 -11.76
N GLY A 177 17.00 0.31 -11.85
CA GLY A 177 17.54 0.92 -13.07
C GLY A 177 17.26 2.41 -13.25
N HIS A 178 16.71 3.11 -12.25
CA HIS A 178 16.54 4.56 -12.30
C HIS A 178 17.84 5.29 -11.93
N ASN A 179 18.36 6.14 -12.82
CA ASN A 179 19.49 6.99 -12.51
C ASN A 179 19.04 8.30 -11.83
N ILE A 180 18.73 8.24 -10.53
CA ILE A 180 18.28 9.40 -9.74
C ILE A 180 19.51 10.14 -9.17
N PRO A 181 19.75 11.41 -9.55
CA PRO A 181 20.86 12.19 -9.00
C PRO A 181 20.61 12.63 -7.56
N GLU A 182 21.68 12.78 -6.76
CA GLU A 182 21.60 13.14 -5.34
C GLU A 182 21.01 14.53 -5.11
N HIS A 183 21.31 15.51 -5.97
CA HIS A 183 20.72 16.86 -5.89
C HIS A 183 19.17 16.87 -6.04
N ARG A 184 18.56 15.72 -6.40
CA ARG A 184 17.10 15.57 -6.44
C ARG A 184 16.48 15.21 -5.11
N LEU A 185 17.26 14.83 -4.09
CA LEU A 185 16.77 14.66 -2.73
C LEU A 185 16.13 15.95 -2.20
N PRO A 186 15.16 15.88 -1.27
CA PRO A 186 14.60 17.05 -0.61
C PRO A 186 15.69 17.98 -0.04
N ASP A 187 15.45 19.29 -0.10
CA ASP A 187 16.43 20.30 0.34
C ASP A 187 16.75 20.15 1.82
N GLU A 188 15.78 19.72 2.63
CA GLU A 188 15.97 19.46 4.06
C GLU A 188 17.03 18.39 4.36
N ILE A 189 17.30 17.47 3.44
CA ILE A 189 18.40 16.50 3.57
C ILE A 189 19.72 17.15 3.17
N LEU A 190 19.72 17.85 2.03
CA LEU A 190 20.92 18.47 1.47
C LEU A 190 21.52 19.52 2.40
N ASP A 191 20.68 20.30 3.08
CA ASP A 191 21.10 21.34 4.03
C ASP A 191 21.69 20.75 5.32
N VAL A 192 21.23 19.58 5.75
CA VAL A 192 21.74 18.89 6.95
C VAL A 192 23.13 18.33 6.69
N ASP A 193 23.35 17.74 5.51
CA ASP A 193 24.66 17.22 5.12
C ASP A 193 25.68 18.36 4.95
N HIS A 194 25.26 19.50 4.40
CA HIS A 194 26.12 20.69 4.29
C HIS A 194 26.51 21.26 5.67
N LYS A 195 25.59 21.29 6.63
CA LYS A 195 25.90 21.73 8.01
C LYS A 195 26.83 20.76 8.73
N LYS A 196 26.66 19.45 8.51
CA LYS A 196 27.56 18.43 9.08
C LYS A 196 28.97 18.53 8.51
N SER A 197 29.14 18.76 7.21
CA SER A 197 30.47 18.90 6.61
C SER A 197 31.22 20.10 7.20
N ILE A 198 30.55 21.25 7.35
CA ILE A 198 31.13 22.46 7.93
C ILE A 198 31.60 22.21 9.38
N LEU A 199 30.80 21.49 10.19
CA LEU A 199 31.14 21.20 11.58
C LEU A 199 32.34 20.24 11.70
N VAL A 200 32.45 19.26 10.80
CA VAL A 200 33.59 18.31 10.76
C VAL A 200 34.87 19.04 10.35
N ASP A 201 34.80 19.92 9.34
CA ASP A 201 35.94 20.71 8.88
C ASP A 201 36.45 21.65 10.00
N HIS A 202 35.54 22.29 10.74
CA HIS A 202 35.91 23.09 11.91
C HIS A 202 36.52 22.28 13.05
N ALA A 203 36.02 21.06 13.31
CA ALA A 203 36.57 20.19 14.34
C ALA A 203 37.97 19.66 13.98
N LEU A 204 38.24 19.41 12.70
CA LEU A 204 39.56 19.02 12.21
C LEU A 204 40.57 20.18 12.26
N GLN A 205 40.13 21.40 11.98
CA GLN A 205 40.95 22.61 12.13
C GLN A 205 41.25 22.96 13.60
N ALA A 206 40.34 22.66 14.53
CA ALA A 206 40.55 22.88 15.95
C ALA A 206 41.52 21.86 16.60
N ASN A 207 41.67 20.67 16.02
CA ASN A 207 42.58 19.62 16.50
C ASN A 207 43.96 19.63 15.82
N SER A 208 44.22 20.59 14.93
CA SER A 208 45.51 20.76 14.23
C SER A 208 46.33 21.96 14.72
N HIS A 209 45.92 22.55 15.85
CA HIS A 209 46.64 23.56 16.63
C HIS A 209 46.86 23.06 18.06
#